data_AF-A0A7S3J051-F1
#
_entry.id   AF-A0A7S3J051-F1
#
_cell.length_a   1.000
_cell.length_b   1.000
_cell.length_c   1.000
_cell.angle_alpha   90.00
_cell.angle_beta   90.00
_cell.angle_gamma   90.00
#
_symmetry.space_group_name_H-M   'P 1'
#
loop_
_entity.id
_entity.type
_entity.pdbx_description
1 polymer ?
#
loop_
_entity_poly.entity_id
_entity_poly.type
_entity_poly.pdbx_seq_one_letter_code
_entity_poly.pdbx_strand_id
1 'polypeptide(L)'
;FDDYTSLLKGKSDVRVSELRVIHDNKYIFGIEAIYEADGLTLSGGMHIGKELNHAAVNQAVSLAYGETITSISGQHGDVIDSMTIKTSSGKVYKFGG
;
A
#
# COMPACT_ATOMS: atom_id res chain seq x y z
N PHE A 1 11.10 4.05 6.97
CA PHE A 1 10.25 4.68 5.95
C PHE A 1 9.60 5.87 6.59
N ASP A 2 9.90 7.08 6.11
CA ASP A 2 9.33 8.32 6.63
C ASP A 2 9.19 9.30 5.46
N ASP A 3 8.16 9.05 4.68
CA ASP A 3 7.81 9.84 3.50
C ASP A 3 7.33 11.24 3.91
N TYR A 4 6.83 11.37 5.15
CA TYR A 4 6.29 12.62 5.67
C TYR A 4 7.36 13.67 5.94
N THR A 5 8.53 13.25 6.44
CA THR A 5 9.66 14.16 6.70
C THR A 5 10.55 14.40 5.48
N SER A 6 10.30 13.70 4.37
CA SER A 6 11.06 13.81 3.13
C SER A 6 10.17 14.24 1.96
N LEU A 7 9.57 13.27 1.26
CA LEU A 7 8.79 13.44 0.04
C LEU A 7 7.62 14.44 0.19
N LEU A 8 6.90 14.35 1.32
CA LEU A 8 5.68 15.12 1.57
C LEU A 8 5.96 16.38 2.40
N LYS A 9 7.24 16.67 2.70
CA LYS A 9 7.61 17.79 3.56
C LYS A 9 7.20 19.12 2.92
N GLY A 10 6.45 19.92 3.68
CA GLY A 10 5.98 21.23 3.24
C GLY A 10 4.83 21.18 2.22
N LYS A 11 4.31 19.99 1.90
CA LYS A 11 3.10 19.83 1.10
C LYS A 11 1.86 20.03 1.96
N SER A 12 0.84 20.63 1.35
CA SER A 12 -0.52 20.67 1.88
C SER A 12 -1.42 19.69 1.14
N ASP A 13 -2.63 19.46 1.67
CA ASP A 13 -3.65 18.59 1.06
C ASP A 13 -3.09 17.21 0.62
N VAL A 14 -2.58 16.47 1.60
CA VAL A 14 -1.93 15.18 1.38
C VAL A 14 -2.92 14.05 1.60
N ARG A 15 -3.05 13.16 0.63
CA ARG A 15 -3.82 11.92 0.77
C ARG A 15 -3.10 10.75 0.11
N VAL A 16 -3.41 9.53 0.57
CA VAL A 16 -3.10 8.31 -0.19
C VAL A 16 -4.12 8.20 -1.31
N SER A 17 -3.66 8.09 -2.56
CA SER A 17 -4.51 7.86 -3.73
C SER A 17 -4.51 6.40 -4.15
N GLU A 18 -3.41 5.69 -3.91
CA GLU A 18 -3.29 4.27 -4.20
C GLU A 18 -2.32 3.61 -3.21
N LEU A 19 -2.66 2.40 -2.76
CA LEU A 19 -1.70 1.53 -2.08
C LEU A 19 -1.47 0.30 -2.97
N ARG A 20 -0.23 0.09 -3.37
CA ARG A 20 0.20 -1.08 -4.13
C ARG A 20 0.74 -2.12 -3.20
N VAL A 21 0.36 -3.37 -3.42
CA VAL A 21 0.83 -4.52 -2.66
C VAL A 21 1.46 -5.49 -3.65
N ILE A 22 2.72 -5.83 -3.40
CA ILE A 22 3.40 -6.89 -4.14
C ILE A 22 3.28 -8.18 -3.35
N HIS A 23 2.62 -9.17 -3.93
CA HIS A 23 2.30 -10.42 -3.27
C HIS A 23 2.19 -11.56 -4.29
N ASP A 24 2.22 -12.80 -3.82
CA ASP A 24 1.74 -13.96 -4.57
C ASP A 24 0.54 -14.58 -3.85
N ASN A 25 0.25 -15.86 -4.12
CA ASN A 25 -0.83 -16.59 -3.46
C ASN A 25 -0.48 -17.02 -2.01
N LYS A 26 0.71 -16.70 -1.50
CA LYS A 26 1.19 -17.19 -0.21
C LYS A 26 1.76 -16.10 0.67
N TYR A 27 2.41 -15.10 0.09
CA TYR A 27 3.18 -14.10 0.83
C TYR A 27 2.99 -12.70 0.29
N ILE A 28 3.22 -11.73 1.17
CA ILE A 28 3.38 -10.31 0.84
C ILE A 28 4.88 -9.99 0.80
N PHE A 29 5.34 -9.50 -0.34
CA PHE A 29 6.75 -9.14 -0.57
C PHE A 29 7.01 -7.65 -0.40
N GLY A 30 6.02 -6.81 -0.62
CA GLY A 30 6.25 -5.37 -0.56
C GLY A 30 4.98 -4.53 -0.63
N ILE A 31 5.16 -3.26 -0.32
CA ILE A 31 4.13 -2.23 -0.40
C ILE A 31 4.70 -0.93 -0.96
N GLU A 32 3.85 -0.17 -1.63
CA GLU A 32 4.15 1.19 -2.08
C GLU A 32 2.90 2.04 -1.87
N ALA A 33 3.04 3.18 -1.19
CA ALA A 33 2.02 4.20 -1.16
C ALA A 33 2.25 5.20 -2.29
N ILE A 34 1.19 5.48 -3.06
CA ILE A 34 1.12 6.59 -3.99
C ILE A 34 0.26 7.67 -3.34
N TYR A 35 0.82 8.87 -3.25
CA TYR A 35 0.18 10.03 -2.66
C TYR A 35 -0.30 10.99 -3.74
N GLU A 36 -1.35 11.72 -3.40
CA GLU A 36 -1.68 12.99 -4.05
C GLU A 36 -1.42 14.11 -3.04
N ALA A 37 -0.64 15.11 -3.44
CA ALA A 37 -0.26 16.24 -2.59
C ALA A 37 -0.12 17.51 -3.44
N ASP A 38 -0.87 18.56 -3.08
CA ASP A 38 -0.95 19.82 -3.84
C ASP A 38 -1.22 19.60 -5.35
N GLY A 39 -2.08 18.64 -5.69
CA GLY A 39 -2.44 18.29 -7.08
C GLY A 39 -1.39 17.46 -7.83
N LEU A 40 -0.28 17.07 -7.19
CA LEU A 40 0.75 16.20 -7.77
C LEU A 40 0.60 14.77 -7.28
N THR A 41 0.82 13.81 -8.17
CA THR A 41 0.97 12.39 -7.81
C THR A 41 2.42 12.08 -7.46
N LEU A 42 2.66 11.55 -6.27
CA LEU A 42 3.99 11.28 -5.72
C LEU A 42 4.09 9.80 -5.30
N SER A 43 5.12 9.10 -5.76
CA SER A 43 5.44 7.75 -5.28
C SER A 43 6.28 7.84 -4.00
N GLY A 44 5.87 7.13 -2.94
CA GLY A 44 6.65 6.92 -1.72
C GLY A 44 7.87 6.02 -1.92
N GLY A 45 7.98 5.41 -3.10
CA GLY A 45 8.97 4.39 -3.41
C GLY A 45 8.50 2.99 -3.01
N MET A 46 8.85 2.01 -3.84
CA MET A 46 8.54 0.61 -3.56
C MET A 46 9.41 0.07 -2.43
N HIS A 47 8.78 -0.49 -1.41
CA HIS A 47 9.45 -1.16 -0.31
C HIS A 47 9.24 -2.66 -0.44
N ILE A 48 10.27 -3.36 -0.90
CA ILE A 48 10.20 -4.77 -1.28
C ILE A 48 11.28 -5.59 -0.61
N GLY A 49 10.90 -6.79 -0.17
CA GLY A 49 11.80 -7.78 0.38
C GLY A 49 12.70 -8.40 -0.70
N LYS A 50 13.85 -8.93 -0.25
CA LYS A 50 14.83 -9.57 -1.13
C LYS A 50 14.33 -10.90 -1.72
N GLU A 51 13.38 -11.54 -1.05
CA GLU A 51 12.80 -12.83 -1.42
C GLU A 51 11.67 -12.73 -2.45
N LEU A 52 11.65 -11.65 -3.24
CA LEU A 52 10.71 -11.48 -4.35
C LEU A 52 10.89 -12.62 -5.35
N ASN A 53 9.81 -13.31 -5.69
CA ASN A 53 9.81 -14.35 -6.69
C ASN A 53 9.12 -13.92 -8.00
N HIS A 54 9.29 -14.71 -9.05
CA HIS A 54 8.72 -14.44 -10.38
C HIS A 54 7.19 -14.56 -10.46
N ALA A 55 6.55 -15.19 -9.47
CA ALA A 55 5.09 -15.33 -9.41
C ALA A 55 4.42 -14.13 -8.71
N ALA A 56 5.20 -13.23 -8.12
CA ALA A 56 4.67 -12.06 -7.46
C ALA A 56 4.00 -11.11 -8.46
N VAL A 57 2.83 -10.63 -8.09
CA VAL A 57 2.05 -9.63 -8.81
C VAL A 57 2.05 -8.33 -8.02
N ASN A 58 1.93 -7.21 -8.74
CA ASN A 58 1.70 -5.90 -8.14
C ASN A 58 0.23 -5.54 -8.30
N GLN A 59 -0.50 -5.54 -7.18
CA GLN A 59 -1.93 -5.25 -7.17
C GLN A 59 -2.22 -3.91 -6.48
N ALA A 60 -3.01 -3.07 -7.13
CA ALA A 60 -3.37 -1.74 -6.66
C ALA A 60 -4.68 -1.74 -5.86
N VAL A 61 -4.67 -1.01 -4.75
CA VAL A 61 -5.85 -0.54 -4.00
C VAL A 61 -6.04 0.94 -4.31
N SER A 62 -6.80 1.24 -5.36
CA SER A 62 -7.10 2.63 -5.73
C SER A 62 -8.19 3.22 -4.84
N LEU A 63 -7.90 4.37 -4.23
CA LEU A 63 -8.79 5.11 -3.34
C LEU A 63 -9.41 6.28 -4.10
N ALA A 64 -10.73 6.31 -4.17
CA ALA A 64 -11.45 7.45 -4.71
C ALA A 64 -11.18 8.73 -3.89
N TYR A 65 -11.46 9.90 -4.46
CA TYR A 65 -11.35 11.15 -3.70
C TYR A 65 -12.27 11.11 -2.46
N GLY A 66 -11.72 11.39 -1.28
CA GLY A 66 -12.40 11.28 0.02
C GLY A 66 -12.49 9.85 0.58
N GLU A 67 -12.09 8.82 -0.16
CA GLU A 67 -11.98 7.45 0.35
C GLU A 67 -10.68 7.30 1.16
N THR A 68 -10.78 6.69 2.33
CA THR A 68 -9.64 6.47 3.24
C THR A 68 -9.51 4.99 3.58
N ILE A 69 -8.30 4.55 3.92
CA ILE A 69 -8.09 3.24 4.52
C ILE A 69 -8.48 3.34 5.98
N THR A 70 -9.38 2.46 6.43
CA THR A 70 -9.90 2.44 7.80
C THR A 70 -9.31 1.32 8.63
N SER A 71 -8.80 0.26 7.99
CA SER A 71 -8.18 -0.87 8.67
C SER A 71 -7.18 -1.56 7.75
N ILE A 72 -6.03 -1.93 8.33
CA ILE A 72 -5.09 -2.88 7.75
C ILE A 72 -4.86 -3.97 8.80
N SER A 73 -5.04 -5.22 8.41
CA SER A 73 -4.84 -6.38 9.27
C SER A 73 -4.16 -7.49 8.47
N GLY A 74 -3.49 -8.42 9.13
CA GLY A 74 -2.85 -9.53 8.44
C GLY A 74 -2.57 -10.71 9.36
N GLN A 75 -2.08 -11.79 8.78
CA GLN A 75 -1.48 -12.91 9.49
C GLN A 75 0.01 -12.94 9.17
N HIS A 76 0.82 -13.30 10.15
CA HIS A 76 2.27 -13.37 9.97
C HIS A 76 2.85 -14.61 10.68
N GLY A 77 3.85 -15.21 10.03
CA GLY A 77 4.85 -16.09 10.63
C GLY A 77 6.19 -15.36 10.70
N ASP A 78 7.23 -15.94 10.12
CA ASP A 78 8.54 -15.28 9.89
C ASP A 78 8.46 -14.17 8.83
N VAL A 79 7.44 -14.24 7.96
CA VAL A 79 7.09 -13.24 6.94
C VAL A 79 5.60 -12.91 7.01
N ILE A 80 5.17 -11.87 6.28
CA ILE A 80 3.74 -11.53 6.18
C ILE A 80 3.10 -12.50 5.17
N ASP A 81 2.21 -13.35 5.65
CA ASP A 81 1.54 -14.36 4.82
C ASP A 81 0.32 -13.76 4.13
N SER A 82 -0.48 -12.98 4.85
CA SER A 82 -1.67 -12.34 4.30
C SER A 82 -1.88 -10.93 4.80
N MET A 83 -2.52 -10.12 3.95
CA MET A 83 -2.93 -8.76 4.27
C MET A 83 -4.37 -8.53 3.83
N THR A 84 -5.14 -7.86 4.67
CA THR A 84 -6.49 -7.40 4.40
C THR A 84 -6.57 -5.90 4.62
N ILE A 85 -7.06 -5.18 3.62
CA ILE A 85 -7.24 -3.73 3.66
C ILE A 85 -8.73 -3.42 3.53
N LYS A 86 -9.25 -2.59 4.44
CA LYS A 86 -10.62 -2.08 4.40
C LYS A 86 -10.62 -0.58 4.19
N THR A 87 -11.55 -0.09 3.38
CA THR A 87 -11.70 1.34 3.10
C THR A 87 -12.98 1.90 3.72
N SER A 88 -13.08 3.23 3.80
CA SER A 88 -14.27 3.94 4.30
C SER A 88 -15.50 3.72 3.43
N SER A 89 -15.33 3.34 2.16
CA SER A 89 -16.42 2.97 1.26
C SER A 89 -16.93 1.53 1.46
N GLY A 90 -16.29 0.76 2.35
CA GLY A 90 -16.65 -0.62 2.66
C GLY A 90 -15.98 -1.67 1.75
N LYS A 91 -15.10 -1.27 0.83
CA LYS A 91 -14.33 -2.22 0.01
C LYS A 91 -13.36 -3.00 0.90
N VAL A 92 -13.17 -4.27 0.57
CA VAL A 92 -12.24 -5.18 1.25
C VAL A 92 -11.33 -5.82 0.22
N TYR A 93 -10.03 -5.62 0.38
CA TYR A 93 -8.99 -6.20 -0.44
C TYR A 93 -8.23 -7.24 0.38
N LYS A 94 -7.91 -8.38 -0.24
CA LYS A 94 -7.18 -9.48 0.39
C LYS A 94 -6.00 -9.87 -0.50
N PHE A 95 -4.86 -10.09 0.12
CA PHE A 95 -3.59 -10.39 -0.52
C PHE A 95 -2.89 -11.54 0.23
N GLY A 96 -2.15 -12.38 -0.50
CA GLY A 96 -1.48 -13.56 0.06
C GLY A 96 -2.48 -14.58 0.63
N GLY A 97 -2.00 -15.43 1.56
CA GLY A 97 -2.79 -16.42 2.29
C GLY A 97 -2.82 -17.81 1.67
#